data_AF-A0A2A4YY15-F1
#
_entry.id   AF-A0A2A4YY15-F1
#
_cell.length_a   1.000
_cell.length_b   1.000
_cell.length_c   1.000
_cell.angle_alpha   90.00
_cell.angle_beta   90.00
_cell.angle_gamma   90.00
#
_symmetry.space_group_name_H-M   'P 1'
#
loop_
_entity.id
_entity.type
_entity.pdbx_description
1 polymer ?
#
loop_
_entity_poly.entity_id
_entity_poly.type
_entity_poly.pdbx_seq_one_letter_code
_entity_poly.pdbx_strand_id
1 'polypeptide(L)'
;MFVSLLIIAFVLAFWAAFQLQIITIFPNMGLWSVHNFEPKRWLLRLASANALVATYWQGDVPNWALGFIILTVFLLFMSFIIDNTKGFKALDPQFVTHYDSSPLADDTIVVGIELSDQTAIYYPIEQLVIPRHMINDTIDDVPLLLSFCAACRSCMAYNPVVDGQRLTFQVVAVWRRNMIMRDKQTGTLWQQATGEALYGKLKGAQLDYLGAQQMTKQDWLAAHPNSLHGAEASHAPKGRIPQHILHRMLKITNRFMAKGYTDIGNELPLRETVFGITLNGVSVAYPTSELSKKPNFTHQVGNQNLTIAYNVKTNQMSIKTEDGKNLPTQSHWWFGWKEFHPFTEIWRV
;
A
#
# COMPACT_ATOMS: atom_id res chain seq x y z
N MET A 1 15.42 -0.51 -42.34
CA MET A 1 14.00 -0.52 -41.91
C MET A 1 13.70 -1.68 -40.98
N PHE A 2 14.11 -2.92 -41.32
CA PHE A 2 13.95 -4.13 -40.48
C PHE A 2 14.41 -3.95 -39.03
N VAL A 3 15.68 -3.57 -38.84
CA VAL A 3 16.29 -3.40 -37.51
C VAL A 3 15.53 -2.38 -36.67
N SER A 4 15.08 -1.28 -37.29
CA SER A 4 14.31 -0.24 -36.62
C SER A 4 12.96 -0.75 -36.11
N LEU A 5 12.22 -1.51 -36.93
CA LEU A 5 10.95 -2.10 -36.50
C LEU A 5 11.13 -3.13 -35.38
N LEU A 6 12.17 -3.94 -35.45
CA LEU A 6 12.50 -4.91 -34.39
C LEU A 6 12.83 -4.21 -33.07
N ILE A 7 13.62 -3.15 -33.11
CA ILE A 7 13.92 -2.33 -31.92
C ILE A 7 12.65 -1.70 -31.36
N ILE A 8 11.78 -1.12 -32.21
CA ILE A 8 10.50 -0.54 -31.79
C ILE A 8 9.62 -1.60 -31.12
N ALA A 9 9.49 -2.78 -31.74
CA ALA A 9 8.71 -3.89 -31.19
C ALA A 9 9.22 -4.29 -29.80
N PHE A 10 10.54 -4.45 -29.67
CA PHE A 10 11.20 -4.81 -28.42
C PHE A 10 10.99 -3.75 -27.34
N VAL A 11 11.26 -2.47 -27.64
CA VAL A 11 11.12 -1.36 -26.68
C VAL A 11 9.69 -1.23 -26.18
N LEU A 12 8.70 -1.34 -27.07
CA LEU A 12 7.28 -1.30 -26.70
C LEU A 12 6.86 -2.50 -25.86
N ALA A 13 7.35 -3.71 -26.17
CA ALA A 13 7.10 -4.91 -25.37
C ALA A 13 7.72 -4.80 -23.97
N PHE A 14 8.97 -4.35 -23.91
CA PHE A 14 9.69 -4.11 -22.65
C PHE A 14 8.95 -3.08 -21.80
N TRP A 15 8.54 -1.96 -22.40
CA TRP A 15 7.76 -0.93 -21.72
C TRP A 15 6.43 -1.49 -21.22
N ALA A 16 5.69 -2.21 -22.06
CA ALA A 16 4.43 -2.85 -21.66
C ALA A 16 4.62 -3.80 -20.47
N ALA A 17 5.73 -4.53 -20.43
CA ALA A 17 6.03 -5.48 -19.37
C ALA A 17 6.49 -4.85 -18.05
N PHE A 18 7.32 -3.81 -18.10
CA PHE A 18 8.04 -3.31 -16.92
C PHE A 18 7.68 -1.89 -16.49
N GLN A 19 6.71 -1.24 -17.13
CA GLN A 19 6.35 0.15 -16.79
C GLN A 19 6.02 0.40 -15.30
N LEU A 20 5.43 -0.57 -14.61
CA LEU A 20 5.10 -0.43 -13.17
C LEU A 20 6.34 -0.51 -12.28
N GLN A 21 7.42 -1.10 -12.78
CA GLN A 21 8.70 -1.26 -12.08
C GLN A 21 9.65 -0.11 -12.43
N ILE A 22 9.51 0.51 -13.61
CA ILE A 22 10.36 1.64 -14.03
C ILE A 22 10.37 2.77 -12.98
N ILE A 23 9.26 3.01 -12.28
CA ILE A 23 9.18 4.00 -11.19
C ILE A 23 10.21 3.80 -10.08
N THR A 24 10.62 2.56 -9.82
CA THR A 24 11.65 2.26 -8.81
C THR A 24 13.06 2.68 -9.22
N ILE A 25 13.32 2.78 -10.53
CA ILE A 25 14.64 3.07 -11.10
C ILE A 25 14.69 4.53 -11.58
N PHE A 26 13.68 4.95 -12.33
CA PHE A 26 13.56 6.28 -12.93
C PHE A 26 12.23 6.91 -12.48
N PRO A 27 12.20 7.59 -11.33
CA PRO A 27 10.95 8.03 -10.68
C PRO A 27 10.11 8.97 -11.53
N ASN A 28 10.71 10.03 -12.09
CA ASN A 28 9.98 11.01 -12.89
C ASN A 28 9.41 10.39 -14.17
N MET A 29 10.22 9.62 -14.88
CA MET A 29 9.78 8.89 -16.08
C MET A 29 8.78 7.79 -15.73
N GLY A 30 8.91 7.16 -14.56
CA GLY A 30 8.03 6.10 -14.09
C GLY A 30 6.66 6.61 -13.66
N LEU A 31 6.57 7.67 -12.86
CA LEU A 31 5.31 8.36 -12.53
C LEU A 31 4.63 8.83 -13.83
N TRP A 32 5.42 9.50 -14.67
CA TRP A 32 5.32 9.57 -16.14
C TRP A 32 4.46 8.49 -16.78
N SER A 33 5.14 7.37 -16.93
CA SER A 33 4.76 6.21 -17.71
C SER A 33 3.54 5.54 -17.12
N VAL A 34 3.54 5.34 -15.80
CA VAL A 34 2.46 4.72 -15.06
C VAL A 34 1.18 5.53 -15.27
N HIS A 35 1.17 6.82 -14.97
CA HIS A 35 -0.03 7.66 -15.09
C HIS A 35 -0.63 7.63 -16.51
N ASN A 36 0.20 7.79 -17.54
CA ASN A 36 -0.28 7.97 -18.92
C ASN A 36 -0.52 6.66 -19.70
N PHE A 37 0.28 5.62 -19.44
CA PHE A 37 0.33 4.41 -20.26
C PHE A 37 -0.14 3.14 -19.55
N GLU A 38 -0.31 3.13 -18.23
CA GLU A 38 -0.87 1.95 -17.56
C GLU A 38 -2.31 1.65 -18.04
N PRO A 39 -3.24 2.63 -18.08
CA PRO A 39 -4.59 2.37 -18.58
C PRO A 39 -4.60 1.97 -20.07
N LYS A 40 -3.57 2.44 -20.79
CA LYS A 40 -3.39 2.28 -22.23
C LYS A 40 -2.36 1.20 -22.57
N ARG A 41 -2.02 0.32 -21.64
CA ARG A 41 -0.96 -0.70 -21.84
C ARG A 41 -1.27 -1.61 -23.03
N TRP A 42 -2.55 -1.82 -23.32
CA TRP A 42 -2.98 -2.58 -24.50
C TRP A 42 -2.53 -1.93 -25.82
N LEU A 43 -2.45 -0.60 -25.91
CA LEU A 43 -1.92 0.09 -27.10
C LEU A 43 -0.44 -0.22 -27.30
N LEU A 44 0.36 -0.25 -26.23
CA LEU A 44 1.77 -0.61 -26.31
C LEU A 44 1.96 -2.05 -26.80
N ARG A 45 1.13 -2.98 -26.30
CA ARG A 45 1.14 -4.38 -26.73
C ARG A 45 0.77 -4.52 -28.20
N LEU A 46 -0.31 -3.86 -28.65
CA LEU A 46 -0.73 -3.89 -30.05
C LEU A 46 0.30 -3.26 -30.98
N ALA A 47 0.84 -2.09 -30.61
CA ALA A 47 1.87 -1.42 -31.40
C ALA A 47 3.15 -2.28 -31.52
N SER A 48 3.56 -2.93 -30.42
CA SER A 48 4.68 -3.87 -30.44
C SER A 48 4.40 -5.09 -31.34
N ALA A 49 3.22 -5.71 -31.22
CA ALA A 49 2.84 -6.86 -32.04
C ALA A 49 2.79 -6.49 -33.54
N ASN A 50 2.21 -5.34 -33.88
CA ASN A 50 2.17 -4.85 -35.26
C ASN A 50 3.57 -4.55 -35.82
N ALA A 51 4.46 -3.96 -35.01
CA ALA A 51 5.86 -3.74 -35.41
C ALA A 51 6.59 -5.07 -35.65
N LEU A 52 6.29 -6.10 -34.87
CA LEU A 52 6.84 -7.45 -35.05
C LEU A 52 6.34 -8.11 -36.34
N VAL A 53 5.04 -8.01 -36.64
CA VAL A 53 4.45 -8.49 -37.90
C VAL A 53 5.04 -7.75 -39.10
N ALA A 54 5.16 -6.42 -39.00
CA ALA A 54 5.78 -5.61 -40.06
C ALA A 54 7.26 -5.92 -40.26
N THR A 55 7.97 -6.36 -39.21
CA THR A 55 9.36 -6.86 -39.31
C THR A 55 9.42 -8.14 -40.14
N TYR A 56 8.49 -9.07 -39.91
CA TYR A 56 8.39 -10.32 -40.67
C TYR A 56 8.06 -10.09 -42.15
N TRP A 57 7.22 -9.10 -42.48
CA TRP A 57 6.88 -8.77 -43.86
C TRP A 57 8.01 -8.12 -44.67
N GLN A 58 9.15 -7.77 -44.08
CA GLN A 58 10.30 -7.27 -44.84
C GLN A 58 11.12 -8.37 -45.54
N GLY A 59 10.72 -9.64 -45.41
CA GLY A 59 11.38 -10.76 -46.07
C GLY A 59 12.33 -11.48 -45.13
N ASP A 60 13.56 -11.73 -45.58
CA ASP A 60 14.50 -12.60 -44.89
C ASP A 60 14.83 -12.11 -43.47
N VAL A 61 14.47 -12.94 -42.48
CA VAL A 61 14.79 -12.72 -41.06
C VAL A 61 16.18 -13.29 -40.80
N PRO A 62 17.20 -12.47 -40.49
CA PRO A 62 18.53 -12.99 -40.17
C PRO A 62 18.51 -13.84 -38.90
N ASN A 63 19.37 -14.86 -38.82
CA ASN A 63 19.43 -15.76 -37.66
C ASN A 63 19.65 -15.02 -36.32
N TRP A 64 20.41 -13.93 -36.33
CA TRP A 64 20.64 -13.11 -35.12
C TRP A 64 19.35 -12.45 -34.60
N ALA A 65 18.37 -12.18 -35.48
CA ALA A 65 17.13 -11.51 -35.12
C ALA A 65 16.13 -12.44 -34.43
N LEU A 66 16.25 -13.77 -34.62
CA LEU A 66 15.38 -14.77 -34.00
C LEU A 66 15.39 -14.65 -32.48
N GLY A 67 16.57 -14.47 -31.86
CA GLY A 67 16.68 -14.28 -30.41
C GLY A 67 15.91 -13.06 -29.91
N PHE A 68 15.99 -11.94 -30.62
CA PHE A 68 15.25 -10.72 -30.28
C PHE A 68 13.74 -10.86 -30.48
N ILE A 69 13.31 -11.56 -31.54
CA ILE A 69 11.89 -11.86 -31.77
C ILE A 69 11.34 -12.72 -30.63
N ILE A 70 12.03 -13.81 -30.28
CA ILE A 70 11.64 -14.70 -29.18
C ILE A 70 11.55 -13.92 -27.87
N LEU A 71 12.56 -13.10 -27.56
CA LEU A 71 12.56 -12.27 -26.36
C LEU A 71 11.43 -11.23 -26.38
N THR A 72 11.13 -10.62 -27.52
CA THR A 72 10.03 -9.66 -27.67
C THR A 72 8.67 -10.33 -27.43
N VAL A 73 8.44 -11.51 -28.01
CA VAL A 73 7.23 -12.31 -27.78
C VAL A 73 7.11 -12.71 -26.31
N PHE A 74 8.22 -13.14 -25.69
CA PHE A 74 8.26 -13.44 -24.26
C PHE A 74 7.91 -12.21 -23.41
N LEU A 75 8.45 -11.03 -23.73
CA LEU A 75 8.11 -9.78 -23.03
C LEU A 75 6.65 -9.40 -23.21
N LEU A 76 6.09 -9.57 -24.40
CA LEU A 76 4.65 -9.36 -24.65
C LEU A 76 3.80 -10.28 -23.77
N PHE A 77 4.15 -11.56 -23.71
CA PHE A 77 3.49 -12.52 -22.81
C PHE A 77 3.62 -12.10 -21.34
N MET A 78 4.84 -11.80 -20.88
CA MET A 78 5.10 -11.34 -19.51
C MET A 78 4.33 -10.06 -19.17
N SER A 79 4.09 -9.18 -20.14
CA SER A 79 3.31 -7.96 -19.91
C SER A 79 1.87 -8.21 -19.48
N PHE A 80 1.30 -9.39 -19.76
CA PHE A 80 -0.02 -9.78 -19.25
C PHE A 80 0.04 -10.37 -17.84
N ILE A 81 1.20 -10.90 -17.44
CA ILE A 81 1.42 -11.51 -16.11
C ILE A 81 1.83 -10.45 -15.09
N ILE A 82 2.78 -9.59 -15.45
CA ILE A 82 3.34 -8.52 -14.60
C ILE A 82 2.36 -7.34 -14.62
N ASP A 83 1.23 -7.50 -13.96
CA ASP A 83 0.21 -6.46 -13.86
C ASP A 83 -0.36 -6.39 -12.44
N ASN A 84 0.24 -5.53 -11.61
CA ASN A 84 -0.13 -5.40 -10.20
C ASN A 84 -1.62 -5.05 -10.00
N THR A 85 -2.20 -4.25 -10.91
CA THR A 85 -3.61 -3.86 -10.84
C THR A 85 -4.56 -5.05 -11.00
N LYS A 86 -4.13 -6.10 -11.70
CA LYS A 86 -4.88 -7.35 -11.87
C LYS A 86 -4.49 -8.41 -10.84
N GLY A 87 -3.24 -8.39 -10.37
CA GLY A 87 -2.75 -9.28 -9.32
C GLY A 87 -3.43 -8.98 -7.98
N PHE A 88 -3.43 -7.71 -7.58
CA PHE A 88 -3.95 -7.20 -6.31
C PHE A 88 -5.17 -6.32 -6.57
N LYS A 89 -6.32 -6.97 -6.78
CA LYS A 89 -7.56 -6.25 -7.06
C LYS A 89 -8.11 -5.64 -5.78
N ALA A 90 -8.11 -4.31 -5.70
CA ALA A 90 -8.75 -3.57 -4.62
C ALA A 90 -10.22 -3.97 -4.47
N LEU A 91 -10.72 -3.92 -3.23
CA LEU A 91 -12.14 -4.12 -2.95
C LEU A 91 -12.87 -2.78 -3.18
N ASP A 92 -13.90 -2.82 -4.02
CA ASP A 92 -14.72 -1.64 -4.32
C ASP A 92 -15.89 -1.53 -3.33
N PRO A 93 -16.44 -0.33 -3.08
CA PRO A 93 -17.39 -0.09 -1.99
C PRO A 93 -18.63 -0.98 -2.04
N GLN A 94 -19.15 -1.25 -3.25
CA GLN A 94 -20.31 -2.12 -3.48
C GLN A 94 -20.09 -3.60 -3.09
N PHE A 95 -18.86 -4.00 -2.79
CA PHE A 95 -18.50 -5.36 -2.41
C PHE A 95 -18.05 -5.46 -0.95
N VAL A 96 -18.14 -4.37 -0.19
CA VAL A 96 -17.94 -4.38 1.26
C VAL A 96 -19.29 -4.49 1.92
N THR A 97 -19.42 -5.40 2.88
CA THR A 97 -20.63 -5.57 3.69
C THR A 97 -20.32 -5.34 5.15
N HIS A 98 -21.24 -4.71 5.86
CA HIS A 98 -21.11 -4.40 7.28
C HIS A 98 -22.09 -5.24 8.09
N TYR A 99 -21.62 -5.79 9.20
CA TYR A 99 -22.42 -6.59 10.13
C TYR A 99 -22.18 -6.11 11.56
N ASP A 100 -23.22 -6.12 12.39
CA ASP A 100 -23.10 -5.78 13.82
C ASP A 100 -22.36 -6.86 14.63
N SER A 101 -22.13 -8.03 14.03
CA SER A 101 -21.41 -9.13 14.66
C SER A 101 -20.60 -9.93 13.65
N SER A 102 -19.62 -10.68 14.16
CA SER A 102 -18.69 -11.46 13.35
C SER A 102 -18.48 -12.84 13.95
N PRO A 103 -18.46 -13.91 13.13
CA PRO A 103 -18.11 -15.26 13.58
C PRO A 103 -16.59 -15.45 13.76
N LEU A 104 -15.78 -14.41 13.56
CA LEU A 104 -14.32 -14.47 13.76
C LEU A 104 -13.98 -14.79 15.22
N ALA A 105 -12.92 -15.58 15.40
CA ALA A 105 -12.37 -15.88 16.73
C ALA A 105 -11.84 -14.61 17.41
N ASP A 106 -11.88 -14.59 18.73
CA ASP A 106 -11.55 -13.41 19.54
C ASP A 106 -10.07 -13.01 19.47
N ASP A 107 -9.18 -13.97 19.20
CA ASP A 107 -7.75 -13.77 18.96
C ASP A 107 -7.41 -13.37 17.52
N THR A 108 -8.41 -13.29 16.62
CA THR A 108 -8.19 -12.84 15.23
C THR A 108 -7.64 -11.43 15.22
N ILE A 109 -6.54 -11.21 14.51
CA ILE A 109 -6.01 -9.86 14.32
C ILE A 109 -6.89 -9.10 13.32
N VAL A 110 -7.38 -7.95 13.75
CA VAL A 110 -8.21 -7.03 12.99
C VAL A 110 -7.52 -5.69 12.84
N VAL A 111 -7.89 -4.95 11.81
CA VAL A 111 -7.60 -3.53 11.68
C VAL A 111 -8.85 -2.77 12.04
N GLY A 112 -8.81 -2.09 13.19
CA GLY A 112 -9.88 -1.22 13.66
C GLY A 112 -9.66 0.24 13.25
N ILE A 113 -10.74 0.90 12.86
CA ILE A 113 -10.80 2.33 12.54
C ILE A 113 -11.97 2.95 13.31
N GLU A 114 -11.67 4.03 14.03
CA GLU A 114 -12.68 4.90 14.63
C GLU A 114 -12.97 6.03 13.64
N LEU A 115 -14.20 6.09 13.14
CA LEU A 115 -14.63 7.10 12.15
C LEU A 115 -15.24 8.32 12.83
N SER A 116 -15.90 8.10 13.97
CA SER A 116 -16.48 9.11 14.85
C SER A 116 -16.63 8.53 16.26
N ASP A 117 -17.02 9.36 17.22
CA ASP A 117 -17.32 8.92 18.60
C ASP A 117 -18.41 7.82 18.67
N GLN A 118 -19.23 7.67 17.62
CA GLN A 118 -20.34 6.71 17.58
C GLN A 118 -20.12 5.57 16.56
N THR A 119 -19.19 5.75 15.62
CA THR A 119 -19.01 4.82 14.50
C THR A 119 -17.58 4.30 14.48
N ALA A 120 -17.45 3.00 14.68
CA ALA A 120 -16.19 2.27 14.60
C ALA A 120 -16.38 1.03 13.72
N ILE A 121 -15.34 0.64 12.99
CA ILE A 121 -15.36 -0.52 12.10
C ILE A 121 -14.05 -1.29 12.21
N TYR A 122 -14.11 -2.61 12.01
CA TYR A 122 -12.92 -3.43 11.93
C TYR A 122 -12.95 -4.44 10.78
N TYR A 123 -11.76 -4.78 10.27
CA TYR A 123 -11.57 -5.72 9.17
C TYR A 123 -10.54 -6.79 9.55
N PRO A 124 -10.78 -8.08 9.27
CA PRO A 124 -9.80 -9.14 9.54
C PRO A 124 -8.55 -8.98 8.66
N ILE A 125 -7.36 -8.94 9.27
CA ILE A 125 -6.15 -8.57 8.54
C ILE A 125 -5.72 -9.63 7.52
N GLU A 126 -5.66 -10.90 7.91
CA GLU A 126 -5.18 -12.02 7.08
C GLU A 126 -6.21 -12.47 6.04
N GLN A 127 -7.50 -12.38 6.39
CA GLN A 127 -8.60 -12.83 5.54
C GLN A 127 -9.03 -11.79 4.51
N LEU A 128 -8.87 -10.50 4.82
CA LEU A 128 -9.41 -9.42 3.99
C LEU A 128 -8.38 -8.35 3.63
N VAL A 129 -7.76 -7.71 4.61
CA VAL A 129 -6.89 -6.53 4.38
C VAL A 129 -5.64 -6.88 3.57
N ILE A 130 -4.92 -7.93 3.97
CA ILE A 130 -3.73 -8.42 3.26
C ILE A 130 -4.09 -8.88 1.84
N PRO A 131 -5.07 -9.77 1.61
CA PRO A 131 -5.47 -10.23 0.27
C PRO A 131 -5.87 -9.12 -0.68
N ARG A 132 -6.59 -8.11 -0.17
CA ARG A 132 -7.09 -7.01 -1.00
C ARG A 132 -6.08 -5.89 -1.19
N HIS A 133 -5.14 -5.70 -0.27
CA HIS A 133 -4.21 -4.57 -0.17
C HIS A 133 -4.86 -3.19 -0.08
N MET A 134 -6.03 -2.99 -0.65
CA MET A 134 -6.85 -1.79 -0.52
C MET A 134 -8.32 -2.14 -0.50
N ILE A 135 -9.03 -1.47 0.40
CA ILE A 135 -10.48 -1.56 0.58
C ILE A 135 -11.00 -0.14 0.49
N ASN A 136 -11.84 0.11 -0.51
CA ASN A 136 -12.61 1.33 -0.61
C ASN A 136 -13.97 1.04 0.02
N ASP A 137 -14.32 1.74 1.07
CA ASP A 137 -15.53 1.48 1.86
C ASP A 137 -16.37 2.75 2.06
N THR A 138 -17.62 2.58 2.48
CA THR A 138 -18.55 3.63 2.91
C THR A 138 -19.34 3.12 4.11
N ILE A 139 -19.25 3.82 5.23
CA ILE A 139 -20.03 3.50 6.43
C ILE A 139 -20.91 4.71 6.72
N ASP A 140 -22.23 4.56 6.72
CA ASP A 140 -23.18 5.67 6.96
C ASP A 140 -22.85 6.93 6.13
N ASP A 141 -22.64 6.75 4.83
CA ASP A 141 -22.19 7.79 3.87
C ASP A 141 -20.79 8.39 4.12
N VAL A 142 -20.07 7.96 5.15
CA VAL A 142 -18.67 8.34 5.43
C VAL A 142 -17.71 7.49 4.58
N PRO A 143 -16.97 8.09 3.63
CA PRO A 143 -16.02 7.36 2.82
C PRO A 143 -14.77 6.98 3.61
N LEU A 144 -14.29 5.76 3.40
CA LEU A 144 -13.09 5.23 4.05
C LEU A 144 -12.20 4.54 3.00
N LEU A 145 -10.91 4.86 3.03
CA LEU A 145 -9.87 4.10 2.32
C LEU A 145 -9.00 3.38 3.34
N LEU A 146 -9.03 2.06 3.35
CA LEU A 146 -8.07 1.24 4.09
C LEU A 146 -7.03 0.65 3.13
N SER A 147 -5.75 0.74 3.48
CA SER A 147 -4.65 0.27 2.64
C SER A 147 -3.60 -0.50 3.44
N PHE A 148 -2.95 -1.46 2.79
CA PHE A 148 -1.88 -2.28 3.36
C PHE A 148 -0.70 -2.46 2.41
N CYS A 149 0.47 -2.01 2.84
CA CYS A 149 1.74 -2.13 2.15
C CYS A 149 2.45 -3.44 2.54
N ALA A 150 2.47 -4.44 1.65
CA ALA A 150 3.21 -5.69 1.87
C ALA A 150 4.71 -5.49 2.15
N ALA A 151 5.33 -4.49 1.51
CA ALA A 151 6.76 -4.25 1.62
C ALA A 151 7.14 -3.73 3.01
N CYS A 152 6.38 -2.76 3.52
CA CYS A 152 6.70 -2.01 4.72
C CYS A 152 5.85 -2.38 5.94
N ARG A 153 4.92 -3.34 5.77
CA ARG A 153 3.93 -3.78 6.76
C ARG A 153 3.10 -2.65 7.38
N SER A 154 2.93 -1.55 6.65
CA SER A 154 2.08 -0.44 7.10
C SER A 154 0.62 -0.67 6.73
N CYS A 155 -0.26 -0.35 7.66
CA CYS A 155 -1.69 -0.27 7.42
C CYS A 155 -2.14 1.18 7.65
N MET A 156 -2.77 1.79 6.65
CA MET A 156 -3.15 3.20 6.68
C MET A 156 -4.62 3.35 6.32
N ALA A 157 -5.34 4.14 7.10
CA ALA A 157 -6.72 4.54 6.86
C ALA A 157 -6.81 6.03 6.58
N TYR A 158 -7.56 6.41 5.54
CA TYR A 158 -7.72 7.79 5.11
C TYR A 158 -9.17 8.11 4.82
N ASN A 159 -9.54 9.39 4.96
CA ASN A 159 -10.69 9.96 4.29
C ASN A 159 -10.32 10.22 2.81
N PRO A 160 -10.95 9.53 1.84
CA PRO A 160 -10.64 9.68 0.42
C PRO A 160 -11.39 10.83 -0.26
N VAL A 161 -11.90 11.82 0.49
CA VAL A 161 -12.57 13.00 -0.08
C VAL A 161 -11.56 14.13 -0.26
N VAL A 162 -11.43 14.62 -1.50
CA VAL A 162 -10.55 15.74 -1.87
C VAL A 162 -11.36 16.73 -2.68
N ASP A 163 -11.36 18.00 -2.29
CA ASP A 163 -12.14 19.07 -2.93
C ASP A 163 -13.64 18.72 -3.12
N GLY A 164 -14.22 18.04 -2.11
CA GLY A 164 -15.61 17.57 -2.13
C GLY A 164 -15.88 16.36 -3.03
N GLN A 165 -14.87 15.84 -3.74
CA GLN A 165 -14.99 14.64 -4.56
C GLN A 165 -14.48 13.42 -3.80
N ARG A 166 -15.33 12.40 -3.66
CA ARG A 166 -14.92 11.08 -3.18
C ARG A 166 -14.06 10.37 -4.23
N LEU A 167 -12.90 9.90 -3.79
CA LEU A 167 -11.99 9.07 -4.57
C LEU A 167 -12.09 7.59 -4.19
N THR A 168 -11.71 6.72 -5.12
CA THR A 168 -11.53 5.28 -4.88
C THR A 168 -10.22 4.84 -5.50
N PHE A 169 -9.50 3.93 -4.86
CA PHE A 169 -8.11 3.65 -5.16
C PHE A 169 -7.87 2.21 -5.61
N GLN A 170 -6.78 2.03 -6.36
CA GLN A 170 -6.25 0.74 -6.77
C GLN A 170 -4.72 0.69 -6.67
N VAL A 171 -4.16 -0.50 -6.43
CA VAL A 171 -2.72 -0.71 -6.25
C VAL A 171 -2.06 -0.65 -7.61
N VAL A 172 -0.98 0.11 -7.76
CA VAL A 172 -0.32 0.25 -9.06
C VAL A 172 1.15 -0.14 -9.02
N ALA A 173 1.92 0.41 -8.09
CA ALA A 173 3.37 0.20 -8.06
C ALA A 173 3.94 0.27 -6.65
N VAL A 174 5.25 0.13 -6.55
CA VAL A 174 6.03 0.40 -5.33
C VAL A 174 7.08 1.43 -5.69
N TRP A 175 7.21 2.47 -4.87
CA TRP A 175 8.23 3.49 -4.99
C TRP A 175 8.54 4.04 -3.59
N ARG A 176 9.80 4.45 -3.35
CA ARG A 176 10.28 4.89 -2.02
C ARG A 176 9.91 3.90 -0.91
N ARG A 177 10.26 2.62 -1.09
CA ARG A 177 9.99 1.52 -0.13
C ARG A 177 8.50 1.29 0.21
N ASN A 178 7.58 1.99 -0.44
CA ASN A 178 6.17 2.01 -0.08
C ASN A 178 5.26 1.89 -1.30
N MET A 179 4.00 1.54 -1.06
CA MET A 179 3.03 1.33 -2.11
C MET A 179 2.61 2.66 -2.76
N ILE A 180 2.46 2.63 -4.09
CA ILE A 180 1.85 3.70 -4.88
C ILE A 180 0.44 3.29 -5.26
N MET A 181 -0.49 4.18 -4.91
CA MET A 181 -1.91 4.04 -5.17
C MET A 181 -2.28 4.92 -6.36
N ARG A 182 -3.36 4.56 -7.05
CA ARG A 182 -4.01 5.44 -8.03
C ARG A 182 -5.46 5.61 -7.69
N ASP A 183 -5.96 6.84 -7.72
CA ASP A 183 -7.40 7.08 -7.71
C ASP A 183 -8.03 6.84 -9.09
N LYS A 184 -9.22 6.25 -9.12
CA LYS A 184 -9.92 5.86 -10.34
C LYS A 184 -10.59 7.05 -11.04
N GLN A 185 -10.83 8.14 -10.34
CA GLN A 185 -11.59 9.31 -10.82
C GLN A 185 -10.73 10.24 -11.69
N THR A 186 -9.50 10.48 -11.28
CA THR A 186 -8.57 11.41 -11.94
C THR A 186 -7.31 10.73 -12.45
N GLY A 187 -7.03 9.51 -12.00
CA GLY A 187 -5.81 8.77 -12.34
C GLY A 187 -4.56 9.28 -11.62
N THR A 188 -4.70 10.20 -10.65
CA THR A 188 -3.58 10.74 -9.87
C THR A 188 -2.92 9.60 -9.08
N LEU A 189 -1.60 9.67 -8.96
CA LEU A 189 -0.76 8.72 -8.23
C LEU A 189 -0.46 9.27 -6.84
N TRP A 190 -0.60 8.43 -5.82
CA TRP A 190 -0.54 8.80 -4.42
C TRP A 190 0.44 7.91 -3.65
N GLN A 191 1.15 8.48 -2.69
CA GLN A 191 2.01 7.73 -1.77
C GLN A 191 1.16 7.16 -0.63
N GLN A 192 1.18 5.84 -0.41
CA GLN A 192 0.34 5.22 0.62
C GLN A 192 0.71 5.61 2.05
N ALA A 193 2.00 5.75 2.34
CA ALA A 193 2.49 6.04 3.70
C ALA A 193 2.18 7.47 4.14
N THR A 194 2.09 8.43 3.21
CA THR A 194 1.85 9.84 3.55
C THR A 194 0.46 10.31 3.19
N GLY A 195 -0.21 9.69 2.21
CA GLY A 195 -1.46 10.20 1.66
C GLY A 195 -1.26 11.38 0.69
N GLU A 196 -0.03 11.66 0.26
CA GLU A 196 0.30 12.76 -0.66
C GLU A 196 0.03 12.37 -2.12
N ALA A 197 -0.59 13.27 -2.89
CA ALA A 197 -0.71 13.13 -4.34
C ALA A 197 0.59 13.57 -5.05
N LEU A 198 1.28 12.61 -5.65
CA LEU A 198 2.60 12.78 -6.25
C LEU A 198 2.55 13.27 -7.70
N TYR A 199 1.58 12.76 -8.48
CA TYR A 199 1.55 12.98 -9.93
C TYR A 199 0.13 12.85 -10.50
N GLY A 200 -0.33 13.88 -11.22
CA GLY A 200 -1.66 13.89 -11.85
C GLY A 200 -2.39 15.20 -11.57
N LYS A 201 -3.71 15.19 -11.78
CA LYS A 201 -4.57 16.38 -11.64
C LYS A 201 -4.55 16.93 -10.21
N LEU A 202 -4.50 16.05 -9.21
CA LEU A 202 -4.58 16.43 -7.79
C LEU A 202 -3.18 16.56 -7.14
N LYS A 203 -2.10 16.69 -7.92
CA LYS A 203 -0.73 16.78 -7.39
C LYS A 203 -0.62 17.84 -6.28
N GLY A 204 -0.04 17.45 -5.15
CA GLY A 204 0.12 18.30 -3.96
C GLY A 204 -1.05 18.25 -2.98
N ALA A 205 -2.17 17.62 -3.34
CA ALA A 205 -3.24 17.34 -2.39
C ALA A 205 -2.80 16.29 -1.36
N GLN A 206 -3.50 16.29 -0.23
CA GLN A 206 -3.19 15.48 0.94
C GLN A 206 -4.47 14.78 1.40
N LEU A 207 -4.40 13.48 1.64
CA LEU A 207 -5.49 12.72 2.27
C LEU A 207 -5.45 12.91 3.80
N ASP A 208 -6.62 13.01 4.42
CA ASP A 208 -6.73 13.10 5.87
C ASP A 208 -6.56 11.71 6.49
N TYR A 209 -5.54 11.54 7.32
CA TYR A 209 -5.26 10.29 8.01
C TYR A 209 -6.24 10.07 9.17
N LEU A 210 -6.94 8.93 9.17
CA LEU A 210 -7.95 8.60 10.18
C LEU A 210 -7.40 7.78 11.34
N GLY A 211 -6.24 7.15 11.16
CA GLY A 211 -5.73 6.17 12.11
C GLY A 211 -6.23 4.76 11.81
N ALA A 212 -5.34 3.77 11.96
CA ALA A 212 -5.69 2.37 11.86
C ALA A 212 -4.95 1.59 12.95
N GLN A 213 -5.68 0.85 13.76
CA GLN A 213 -5.11 0.09 14.88
C GLN A 213 -5.16 -1.41 14.56
N GLN A 214 -4.00 -2.07 14.65
CA GLN A 214 -3.89 -3.51 14.50
C GLN A 214 -3.94 -4.17 15.87
N MET A 215 -4.99 -4.93 16.14
CA MET A 215 -5.19 -5.58 17.44
C MET A 215 -6.02 -6.85 17.34
N THR A 216 -6.14 -7.60 18.44
CA THR A 216 -7.09 -8.73 18.48
C THR A 216 -8.52 -8.19 18.41
N LYS A 217 -9.44 -8.97 17.83
CA LYS A 217 -10.87 -8.66 17.83
C LYS A 217 -11.37 -8.41 19.26
N GLN A 218 -10.94 -9.23 20.22
CA GLN A 218 -11.32 -9.07 21.63
C GLN A 218 -10.92 -7.71 22.18
N ASP A 219 -9.66 -7.29 21.99
CA ASP A 219 -9.17 -6.00 22.48
C ASP A 219 -9.90 -4.85 21.80
N TRP A 220 -10.17 -4.96 20.50
CA TRP A 220 -10.90 -3.94 19.74
C TRP A 220 -12.33 -3.78 20.27
N LEU A 221 -13.06 -4.89 20.41
CA LEU A 221 -14.45 -4.86 20.89
C LEU A 221 -14.57 -4.50 22.37
N ALA A 222 -13.52 -4.72 23.18
CA ALA A 222 -13.49 -4.22 24.55
C ALA A 222 -13.45 -2.69 24.60
N ALA A 223 -12.78 -2.04 23.64
CA ALA A 223 -12.73 -0.58 23.51
C ALA A 223 -13.91 0.00 22.71
N HIS A 224 -14.37 -0.71 21.68
CA HIS A 224 -15.40 -0.27 20.73
C HIS A 224 -16.48 -1.36 20.54
N PRO A 225 -17.33 -1.61 21.56
CA PRO A 225 -18.24 -2.77 21.59
C PRO A 225 -19.31 -2.78 20.49
N ASN A 226 -19.68 -1.60 19.98
CA ASN A 226 -20.68 -1.44 18.92
C ASN A 226 -20.06 -1.33 17.52
N SER A 227 -18.82 -1.80 17.34
CA SER A 227 -18.15 -1.69 16.05
C SER A 227 -18.80 -2.57 15.00
N LEU A 228 -18.88 -2.05 13.78
CA LEU A 228 -19.23 -2.83 12.61
C LEU A 228 -18.09 -3.76 12.21
N HIS A 229 -18.43 -4.93 11.72
CA HIS A 229 -17.51 -5.85 11.06
C HIS A 229 -17.59 -5.66 9.54
N GLY A 230 -16.50 -5.18 8.95
CA GLY A 230 -16.34 -5.10 7.51
C GLY A 230 -15.93 -6.45 6.91
N ALA A 231 -16.74 -6.98 6.01
CA ALA A 231 -16.51 -8.24 5.33
C ALA A 231 -16.59 -8.07 3.81
N GLU A 232 -16.13 -9.10 3.11
CA GLU A 232 -16.15 -9.15 1.65
C GLU A 232 -17.40 -9.88 1.15
N ALA A 233 -18.12 -9.26 0.22
CA ALA A 233 -19.23 -9.91 -0.47
C ALA A 233 -18.76 -11.18 -1.22
N SER A 234 -19.57 -12.25 -1.17
CA SER A 234 -19.22 -13.55 -1.78
C SER A 234 -18.98 -13.48 -3.30
N HIS A 235 -19.65 -12.56 -3.99
CA HIS A 235 -19.51 -12.32 -5.42
C HIS A 235 -18.45 -11.26 -5.78
N ALA A 236 -17.63 -10.82 -4.82
CA ALA A 236 -16.62 -9.81 -5.07
C ALA A 236 -15.54 -10.35 -6.04
N PRO A 237 -15.17 -9.60 -7.09
CA PRO A 237 -14.19 -10.08 -8.05
C PRO A 237 -12.81 -10.18 -7.39
N LYS A 238 -12.14 -11.33 -7.55
CA LYS A 238 -10.82 -11.61 -6.98
C LYS A 238 -9.68 -11.17 -7.91
N GLY A 239 -8.52 -10.93 -7.32
CA GLY A 239 -7.27 -10.74 -8.06
C GLY A 239 -6.77 -12.04 -8.68
N ARG A 240 -5.80 -11.93 -9.59
CA ARG A 240 -5.18 -13.10 -10.26
C ARG A 240 -4.25 -13.90 -9.36
N ILE A 241 -3.81 -13.32 -8.24
CA ILE A 241 -2.92 -13.99 -7.27
C ILE A 241 -3.81 -14.61 -6.18
N PRO A 242 -3.85 -15.95 -6.06
CA PRO A 242 -4.58 -16.60 -4.98
C PRO A 242 -4.03 -16.23 -3.60
N GLN A 243 -4.92 -16.18 -2.61
CA GLN A 243 -4.59 -15.77 -1.23
C GLN A 243 -3.41 -16.56 -0.64
N HIS A 244 -3.39 -17.88 -0.78
CA HIS A 244 -2.30 -18.70 -0.21
C HIS A 244 -0.92 -18.39 -0.86
N ILE A 245 -0.90 -18.02 -2.15
CA ILE A 245 0.32 -17.59 -2.84
C ILE A 245 0.76 -16.23 -2.29
N LEU A 246 -0.19 -15.31 -2.07
CA LEU A 246 0.11 -14.01 -1.49
C LEU A 246 0.78 -14.12 -0.13
N HIS A 247 0.25 -14.95 0.78
CA HIS A 247 0.85 -15.17 2.09
C HIS A 247 2.26 -15.76 2.00
N ARG A 248 2.53 -16.60 0.99
CA ARG A 248 3.88 -17.08 0.71
C ARG A 248 4.79 -15.97 0.18
N MET A 249 4.29 -15.11 -0.71
CA MET A 249 5.02 -13.97 -1.25
C MET A 249 5.38 -12.97 -0.14
N LEU A 250 4.49 -12.75 0.84
CA LEU A 250 4.79 -11.91 2.01
C LEU A 250 6.04 -12.38 2.77
N LYS A 251 6.24 -13.70 2.90
CA LYS A 251 7.46 -14.25 3.53
C LYS A 251 8.73 -13.96 2.71
N ILE A 252 8.60 -13.81 1.39
CA ILE A 252 9.72 -13.45 0.50
C ILE A 252 9.99 -11.94 0.56
N THR A 253 8.95 -11.11 0.60
CA THR A 253 9.11 -9.64 0.75
C THR A 253 9.75 -9.28 2.08
N ASN A 254 9.72 -10.15 3.09
CA ASN A 254 10.57 -10.04 4.30
C ASN A 254 12.09 -10.04 4.01
N ARG A 255 12.54 -10.28 2.77
CA ARG A 255 13.96 -10.21 2.40
C ARG A 255 14.28 -9.08 1.44
N PHE A 256 13.29 -8.59 0.70
CA PHE A 256 13.46 -7.52 -0.26
C PHE A 256 13.20 -6.15 0.38
N MET A 257 13.93 -5.14 -0.08
CA MET A 257 13.73 -3.75 0.27
C MET A 257 13.92 -2.93 -0.99
N ALA A 258 12.87 -2.26 -1.46
CA ALA A 258 12.99 -1.37 -2.61
C ALA A 258 13.91 -0.19 -2.27
N LYS A 259 14.50 0.43 -3.29
CA LYS A 259 15.28 1.66 -3.10
C LYS A 259 14.38 2.78 -2.53
N GLY A 260 14.91 3.53 -1.57
CA GLY A 260 14.33 4.78 -1.07
C GLY A 260 15.36 5.91 -1.10
N TYR A 261 15.00 7.06 -0.55
CA TYR A 261 15.86 8.25 -0.52
C TYR A 261 16.50 8.50 0.84
N THR A 262 15.92 7.96 1.90
CA THR A 262 16.42 8.16 3.25
C THR A 262 17.47 7.11 3.58
N ASP A 263 18.57 7.55 4.19
CA ASP A 263 19.50 6.64 4.86
C ASP A 263 18.81 6.09 6.11
N ILE A 264 18.67 4.76 6.17
CA ILE A 264 18.00 4.10 7.28
C ILE A 264 18.94 3.97 8.49
N GLY A 265 20.25 4.09 8.25
CA GLY A 265 21.28 3.87 9.26
C GLY A 265 21.21 2.47 9.88
N ASN A 266 21.80 2.35 11.07
CA ASN A 266 21.91 1.10 11.82
C ASN A 266 21.33 1.23 13.25
N GLU A 267 20.52 2.26 13.51
CA GLU A 267 19.97 2.56 14.83
C GLU A 267 18.98 1.48 15.31
N LEU A 268 18.29 0.82 14.36
CA LEU A 268 17.37 -0.29 14.59
C LEU A 268 17.47 -1.31 13.45
N PRO A 269 17.17 -2.61 13.70
CA PRO A 269 17.01 -3.59 12.64
C PRO A 269 16.00 -3.12 11.58
N LEU A 270 16.28 -3.32 10.30
CA LEU A 270 15.43 -2.84 9.20
C LEU A 270 13.94 -3.18 9.36
N ARG A 271 13.64 -4.37 9.89
CA ARG A 271 12.29 -4.93 10.05
C ARG A 271 11.85 -4.99 11.52
N GLU A 272 12.51 -4.22 12.38
CA GLU A 272 11.96 -3.92 13.70
C GLU A 272 10.59 -3.26 13.51
N THR A 273 9.57 -3.79 14.18
CA THR A 273 8.26 -3.14 14.19
C THR A 273 8.36 -1.91 15.08
N VAL A 274 7.92 -0.77 14.55
CA VAL A 274 7.83 0.48 15.29
C VAL A 274 6.41 0.99 15.26
N PHE A 275 5.97 1.53 16.38
CA PHE A 275 4.79 2.37 16.44
C PHE A 275 5.26 3.82 16.32
N GLY A 276 4.80 4.49 15.28
CA GLY A 276 5.14 5.87 14.98
C GLY A 276 4.01 6.82 15.30
N ILE A 277 4.36 8.02 15.78
CA ILE A 277 3.45 9.17 15.83
C ILE A 277 4.11 10.38 15.20
N THR A 278 3.28 11.31 14.73
CA THR A 278 3.72 12.67 14.39
C THR A 278 2.81 13.65 15.09
N LEU A 279 3.38 14.52 15.92
CA LEU A 279 2.67 15.48 16.74
C LEU A 279 3.39 16.82 16.67
N ASN A 280 2.68 17.86 16.22
CA ASN A 280 3.24 19.22 16.09
C ASN A 280 4.56 19.28 15.29
N GLY A 281 4.67 18.45 14.24
CA GLY A 281 5.87 18.36 13.40
C GLY A 281 7.00 17.49 13.96
N VAL A 282 6.88 16.99 15.19
CA VAL A 282 7.83 16.04 15.79
C VAL A 282 7.35 14.62 15.52
N SER A 283 8.21 13.82 14.88
CA SER A 283 7.95 12.39 14.66
C SER A 283 8.74 11.56 15.66
N VAL A 284 8.07 10.61 16.31
CA VAL A 284 8.69 9.69 17.28
C VAL A 284 8.37 8.26 16.89
N ALA A 285 9.39 7.41 16.91
CA ALA A 285 9.28 5.97 16.73
C ALA A 285 9.47 5.27 18.08
N TYR A 286 8.56 4.35 18.39
CA TYR A 286 8.60 3.50 19.57
C TYR A 286 8.85 2.05 19.12
N PRO A 287 10.09 1.54 19.23
CA PRO A 287 10.42 0.18 18.83
C PRO A 287 9.79 -0.86 19.75
N THR A 288 9.26 -1.94 19.19
CA THR A 288 8.65 -3.03 19.98
C THR A 288 9.63 -3.67 20.96
N SER A 289 10.91 -3.74 20.60
CA SER A 289 12.02 -4.24 21.44
C SER A 289 12.26 -3.39 22.68
N GLU A 290 12.04 -2.07 22.61
CA GLU A 290 12.14 -1.16 23.76
C GLU A 290 10.84 -1.13 24.56
N LEU A 291 9.69 -1.06 23.86
CA LEU A 291 8.36 -1.06 24.48
C LEU A 291 8.14 -2.30 25.36
N SER A 292 8.67 -3.46 24.94
CA SER A 292 8.56 -4.70 25.71
C SER A 292 9.29 -4.66 27.05
N LYS A 293 10.31 -3.80 27.21
CA LYS A 293 11.07 -3.64 28.46
C LYS A 293 10.35 -2.73 29.45
N LYS A 294 9.67 -1.69 28.96
CA LYS A 294 8.88 -0.75 29.77
C LYS A 294 7.52 -0.49 29.09
N PRO A 295 6.52 -1.36 29.34
CA PRO A 295 5.26 -1.30 28.60
C PRO A 295 4.35 -0.13 28.96
N ASN A 296 4.50 0.45 30.16
CA ASN A 296 3.69 1.59 30.61
C ASN A 296 4.61 2.72 31.06
N PHE A 297 4.45 3.91 30.47
CA PHE A 297 5.27 5.08 30.79
C PHE A 297 4.63 6.37 30.28
N THR A 298 5.14 7.49 30.77
CA THR A 298 4.85 8.80 30.21
C THR A 298 6.02 9.27 29.34
N HIS A 299 5.71 9.97 28.25
CA HIS A 299 6.73 10.56 27.38
C HIS A 299 6.29 11.95 26.96
N GLN A 300 7.15 12.94 27.16
CA GLN A 300 6.93 14.29 26.69
C GLN A 300 7.38 14.39 25.22
N VAL A 301 6.46 14.72 24.32
CA VAL A 301 6.74 14.91 22.90
C VAL A 301 6.38 16.35 22.54
N GLY A 302 7.42 17.17 22.29
CA GLY A 302 7.26 18.62 22.22
C GLY A 302 6.70 19.16 23.55
N ASN A 303 5.54 19.80 23.49
CA ASN A 303 4.88 20.41 24.66
C ASN A 303 3.72 19.57 25.24
N GLN A 304 3.54 18.33 24.79
CA GLN A 304 2.47 17.45 25.30
C GLN A 304 3.06 16.25 26.02
N ASN A 305 2.53 15.95 27.21
CA ASN A 305 2.79 14.67 27.85
C ASN A 305 1.81 13.62 27.33
N LEU A 306 2.37 12.48 26.98
CA LEU A 306 1.62 11.35 26.48
C LEU A 306 1.71 10.21 27.50
N THR A 307 0.60 9.52 27.72
CA THR A 307 0.56 8.26 28.45
C THR A 307 0.57 7.12 27.45
N ILE A 308 1.59 6.29 27.51
CA ILE A 308 1.80 5.16 26.62
C ILE A 308 1.53 3.87 27.39
N ALA A 309 0.74 2.99 26.78
CA ALA A 309 0.56 1.61 27.23
C ALA A 309 0.76 0.65 26.05
N TYR A 310 1.63 -0.34 26.24
CA TYR A 310 1.96 -1.37 25.27
C TYR A 310 1.61 -2.77 25.81
N ASN A 311 0.92 -3.57 25.01
CA ASN A 311 0.62 -4.96 25.32
C ASN A 311 1.59 -5.88 24.57
N VAL A 312 2.49 -6.51 25.32
CA VAL A 312 3.54 -7.39 24.77
C VAL A 312 2.97 -8.64 24.09
N LYS A 313 1.85 -9.18 24.58
CA LYS A 313 1.26 -10.41 24.04
C LYS A 313 0.62 -10.18 22.68
N THR A 314 -0.03 -9.04 22.54
CA THR A 314 -0.82 -8.74 21.35
C THR A 314 -0.12 -7.75 20.41
N ASN A 315 1.06 -7.26 20.80
CA ASN A 315 1.87 -6.28 20.07
C ASN A 315 1.05 -5.02 19.73
N GLN A 316 0.42 -4.44 20.74
CA GLN A 316 -0.46 -3.27 20.58
C GLN A 316 0.04 -2.10 21.42
N MET A 317 0.01 -0.90 20.85
CA MET A 317 0.35 0.34 21.56
C MET A 317 -0.85 1.29 21.52
N SER A 318 -1.20 1.82 22.68
CA SER A 318 -2.15 2.91 22.84
C SER A 318 -1.45 4.14 23.39
N ILE A 319 -1.88 5.31 22.93
CA ILE A 319 -1.34 6.59 23.34
C ILE A 319 -2.50 7.51 23.69
N LYS A 320 -2.46 8.08 24.89
CA LYS A 320 -3.44 9.07 25.34
C LYS A 320 -2.75 10.40 25.63
N THR A 321 -3.37 11.50 25.20
CA THR A 321 -2.98 12.85 25.63
C THR A 321 -3.40 13.10 27.09
N GLU A 322 -2.92 14.18 27.70
CA GLU A 322 -3.37 14.62 29.03
C GLU A 322 -4.90 14.81 29.10
N ASP A 323 -5.51 15.29 28.01
CA ASP A 323 -6.97 15.45 27.88
C ASP A 323 -7.73 14.12 27.73
N GLY A 324 -7.04 12.98 27.75
CA GLY A 324 -7.61 11.65 27.63
C GLY A 324 -7.94 11.21 26.20
N LYS A 325 -7.64 12.03 25.18
CA LYS A 325 -7.87 11.70 23.77
C LYS A 325 -6.88 10.64 23.28
N ASN A 326 -7.38 9.63 22.58
CA ASN A 326 -6.54 8.64 21.92
C ASN A 326 -5.83 9.26 20.71
N LEU A 327 -4.52 9.05 20.60
CA LEU A 327 -3.75 9.40 19.41
C LEU A 327 -3.60 8.16 18.51
N PRO A 328 -3.93 8.26 17.22
CA PRO A 328 -3.70 7.16 16.30
C PRO A 328 -2.19 6.94 16.12
N THR A 329 -1.79 5.67 16.19
CA THR A 329 -0.42 5.25 15.92
C THR A 329 -0.32 4.67 14.52
N GLN A 330 0.87 4.76 13.93
CA GLN A 330 1.18 4.12 12.66
C GLN A 330 2.10 2.92 12.94
N SER A 331 1.65 1.71 12.64
CA SER A 331 2.50 0.50 12.77
C SER A 331 3.22 0.21 11.46
N HIS A 332 4.55 0.23 11.49
CA HIS A 332 5.42 0.05 10.32
C HIS A 332 6.61 -0.82 10.69
N TRP A 333 7.25 -1.42 9.69
CA TRP A 333 8.67 -1.74 9.84
C TRP A 333 9.52 -0.47 9.83
N TRP A 334 10.62 -0.49 10.59
CA TRP A 334 11.52 0.65 10.79
C TRP A 334 11.91 1.33 9.48
N PHE A 335 12.36 0.57 8.47
CA PHE A 335 12.76 1.18 7.19
C PHE A 335 11.62 1.93 6.49
N GLY A 336 10.38 1.48 6.69
CA GLY A 336 9.19 2.07 6.09
C GLY A 336 8.80 3.36 6.79
N TRP A 337 8.88 3.40 8.12
CA TRP A 337 8.66 4.61 8.92
C TRP A 337 9.75 5.66 8.65
N LYS A 338 11.03 5.28 8.81
CA LYS A 338 12.17 6.19 8.67
C LYS A 338 12.26 6.84 7.29
N GLU A 339 11.81 6.17 6.23
CA GLU A 339 11.77 6.74 4.87
C GLU A 339 10.93 8.03 4.77
N PHE A 340 9.82 8.10 5.50
CA PHE A 340 8.93 9.26 5.50
C PHE A 340 9.10 10.16 6.73
N HIS A 341 9.84 9.67 7.74
CA HIS A 341 10.19 10.40 8.96
C HIS A 341 11.72 10.36 9.17
N PRO A 342 12.53 10.99 8.29
CA PRO A 342 13.99 10.88 8.32
C PRO A 342 14.60 11.40 9.62
N PHE A 343 13.97 12.41 10.23
CA PHE A 343 14.41 13.02 11.50
C PHE A 343 13.66 12.48 12.71
N THR A 344 12.99 11.33 12.58
CA THR A 344 12.25 10.73 13.70
C THR A 344 13.18 10.50 14.89
N GLU A 345 12.71 10.87 16.07
CA GLU A 345 13.30 10.46 17.32
C GLU A 345 13.01 8.98 17.55
N ILE A 346 13.92 8.29 18.23
CA ILE A 346 13.75 6.89 18.62
C ILE A 346 13.66 6.87 20.13
N TRP A 347 12.50 6.47 20.65
CA TRP A 347 12.33 6.29 22.08
C TRP A 347 13.08 5.04 22.56
N ARG A 348 13.78 5.17 23.69
CA ARG A 348 14.57 4.11 24.33
C ARG A 348 14.36 4.17 25.85
N VAL A 349 14.38 3.02 26.50
CA VAL A 349 14.22 2.88 27.95
C VAL A 349 15.46 3.30 28.72
#